data_AF-A0A9E6RL48-F1
#
_entry.id   AF-A0A9E6RL48-F1
#
_cell.length_a   1.000
_cell.length_b   1.000
_cell.length_c   1.000
_cell.angle_alpha   90.00
_cell.angle_beta   90.00
_cell.angle_gamma   90.00
#
_symmetry.space_group_name_H-M   'P 1'
#
loop_
_entity.id
_entity.type
_entity.pdbx_description
1 polymer ?
#
loop_
_entity_poly.entity_id
_entity_poly.type
_entity_poly.pdbx_seq_one_letter_code
_entity_poly.pdbx_strand_id
1 'polypeptide(L)'
;MSDQPSLLTAIRSELEGLRGEIDKVGKVAQQIDGVAKQTNLLALNATIEAARAGEAGKGFAVVAGEVKNLSGQTAKATAEIGTVLASLTQRTDQLIALVDKATNS
;
A
#
# COMPACT_ATOMS: atom_id res chain seq x y z
N MET A 1 -39.35 -23.64 3.28
CA MET A 1 -38.70 -23.48 4.60
C MET A 1 -37.27 -23.04 4.30
N SER A 2 -36.86 -22.00 5.01
CA SER A 2 -35.80 -21.05 4.69
C SER A 2 -34.46 -21.71 4.37
N ASP A 3 -33.96 -21.49 3.15
CA ASP A 3 -32.59 -21.80 2.76
C ASP A 3 -31.67 -20.77 3.45
N GLN A 4 -31.42 -20.96 4.75
CA GLN A 4 -30.39 -20.19 5.42
C GLN A 4 -29.05 -20.65 4.85
N PRO A 5 -28.22 -19.75 4.30
CA PRO A 5 -26.87 -20.12 3.90
C PRO A 5 -26.20 -20.79 5.10
N SER A 6 -25.59 -21.95 4.87
CA SER A 6 -24.83 -22.61 5.92
C SER A 6 -23.84 -21.61 6.51
N LEU A 7 -23.54 -21.69 7.80
CA LEU A 7 -22.57 -20.81 8.46
C LEU A 7 -21.24 -20.74 7.67
N LEU A 8 -20.85 -21.84 7.02
CA LEU A 8 -19.67 -21.91 6.15
C LEU A 8 -19.81 -21.04 4.89
N THR A 9 -20.97 -21.04 4.24
CA THR A 9 -21.26 -20.17 3.09
C THR A 9 -21.18 -18.69 3.46
N ALA A 10 -21.70 -18.32 4.64
CA ALA A 10 -21.60 -16.94 5.14
C ALA A 10 -20.14 -16.55 5.43
N ILE A 11 -19.38 -17.41 6.12
CA ILE A 11 -17.94 -17.18 6.39
C ILE A 11 -17.14 -17.01 5.10
N ARG A 12 -17.42 -17.83 4.07
CA ARG A 12 -16.77 -17.69 2.76
C ARG A 12 -17.04 -16.32 2.14
N SER A 13 -18.28 -15.86 2.15
CA SER A 13 -18.66 -14.55 1.60
C SER A 13 -17.93 -13.41 2.31
N GLU A 14 -17.79 -13.48 3.64
CA GLU A 14 -17.03 -12.48 4.41
C GLU A 14 -15.53 -12.50 4.08
N LEU A 15 -14.95 -13.68 3.86
CA LEU A 15 -13.54 -13.80 3.43
C LEU A 15 -13.30 -13.26 2.02
N GLU A 16 -14.24 -13.49 1.09
CA GLU A 16 -14.20 -12.90 -0.25
C GLU A 16 -14.32 -11.37 -0.18
N GLY A 17 -15.19 -10.85 0.69
CA GLY A 17 -15.29 -9.42 1.00
C GLY A 17 -13.98 -8.85 1.55
N LEU A 18 -13.38 -9.52 2.53
CA LEU A 18 -12.09 -9.14 3.11
C LEU A 18 -10.98 -9.10 2.06
N ARG A 19 -10.92 -10.09 1.16
CA ARG A 19 -9.98 -10.09 0.03
C ARG A 19 -10.16 -8.86 -0.86
N GLY A 20 -11.40 -8.48 -1.15
CA GLY A 20 -11.71 -7.27 -1.90
C GLY A 20 -11.25 -5.97 -1.21
N GLU A 21 -11.39 -5.88 0.12
CA GLU A 21 -10.89 -4.73 0.89
C GLU A 21 -9.36 -4.68 0.92
N ILE A 22 -8.68 -5.82 1.08
CA ILE A 22 -7.21 -5.92 0.99
C ILE A 22 -6.71 -5.39 -0.36
N ASP A 23 -7.36 -5.77 -1.47
CA ASP A 23 -7.01 -5.30 -2.81
C ASP A 23 -7.19 -3.77 -2.96
N LYS A 24 -8.25 -3.19 -2.36
CA LYS A 24 -8.45 -1.73 -2.35
C LYS A 24 -7.34 -1.02 -1.59
N VAL A 25 -6.95 -1.51 -0.42
CA VAL A 25 -5.82 -0.94 0.35
C VAL A 25 -4.52 -1.05 -0.46
N GLY A 26 -4.31 -2.15 -1.17
CA GLY A 26 -3.17 -2.33 -2.07
C GLY A 26 -3.09 -1.28 -3.17
N LYS A 27 -4.22 -0.98 -3.82
CA LYS A 27 -4.29 0.08 -4.84
C LYS A 27 -3.96 1.47 -4.26
N VAL A 28 -4.48 1.78 -3.08
CA VAL A 28 -4.18 3.05 -2.40
C VAL A 28 -2.70 3.14 -2.04
N ALA A 29 -2.10 2.07 -1.50
CA ALA A 29 -0.67 2.03 -1.19
C ALA A 29 0.20 2.23 -2.44
N GLN A 30 -0.17 1.64 -3.58
CA GLN A 30 0.52 1.85 -4.87
C GLN A 30 0.40 3.30 -5.36
N GLN A 31 -0.76 3.93 -5.20
CA GLN A 31 -0.94 5.34 -5.55
C GLN A 31 -0.05 6.25 -4.70
N ILE A 32 0.04 5.98 -3.39
CA ILE A 32 0.90 6.74 -2.47
C ILE A 32 2.38 6.56 -2.83
N ASP A 33 2.82 5.35 -3.18
CA ASP A 33 4.19 5.10 -3.66
C ASP A 33 4.49 5.90 -4.94
N GLY A 34 3.52 6.01 -5.86
CA GLY A 34 3.61 6.87 -7.04
C GLY A 34 3.81 8.34 -6.68
N VAL A 35 3.01 8.87 -5.74
CA VAL A 35 3.14 10.25 -5.23
C VAL A 35 4.49 10.47 -4.55
N ALA A 36 4.95 9.52 -3.74
CA ALA A 36 6.26 9.58 -3.08
C ALA A 36 7.40 9.66 -4.11
N LYS A 37 7.36 8.84 -5.17
CA LYS A 37 8.35 8.87 -6.26
C LYS A 37 8.35 10.20 -7.01
N GLN A 38 7.17 10.74 -7.33
CA GLN A 38 7.06 12.06 -7.96
C GLN A 38 7.57 13.18 -7.06
N THR A 39 7.25 13.13 -5.77
CA THR A 39 7.73 14.09 -4.76
C THR A 39 9.25 14.04 -4.63
N ASN A 40 9.83 12.85 -4.63
CA ASN A 40 11.29 12.66 -4.62
C ASN A 40 11.96 13.27 -5.87
N LEU A 41 11.36 13.11 -7.05
CA LEU A 41 11.86 13.73 -8.29
C LEU A 41 11.76 15.26 -8.25
N LEU A 42 10.66 15.81 -7.74
CA LEU A 42 10.51 17.25 -7.55
C LEU A 42 11.55 17.80 -6.56
N ALA A 43 11.79 17.10 -5.45
CA ALA A 43 12.81 17.45 -4.47
C ALA A 43 14.22 17.38 -5.05
N LEU A 44 14.51 16.41 -5.92
CA LEU A 44 15.77 16.32 -6.65
C LEU A 44 15.96 17.54 -7.57
N ASN A 45 14.94 17.90 -8.35
CA ASN A 45 14.99 19.08 -9.22
C ASN A 45 15.20 20.37 -8.41
N ALA A 46 14.52 20.51 -7.27
CA ALA A 46 14.72 21.64 -6.35
C ALA A 46 16.15 21.68 -5.78
N THR A 47 16.74 20.52 -5.48
CA THR A 47 18.15 20.43 -5.03
C THR A 47 19.11 20.91 -6.11
N ILE A 48 18.87 20.54 -7.38
CA ILE A 48 19.69 20.96 -8.53
C ILE A 48 19.60 22.48 -8.72
N GLU A 49 18.40 23.04 -8.69
CA GLU A 49 18.21 24.49 -8.87
C GLU A 49 18.78 25.29 -7.69
N ALA A 50 18.65 24.77 -6.47
CA ALA A 50 19.27 25.36 -5.29
C ALA A 50 20.81 25.40 -5.41
N ALA A 51 21.43 24.34 -5.93
CA ALA A 51 22.87 24.32 -6.20
C ALA A 51 23.26 25.35 -7.27
N ARG A 52 22.43 25.53 -8.31
CA ARG A 52 22.64 26.52 -9.37
C ARG A 52 22.55 27.96 -8.86
N ALA A 53 21.69 28.23 -7.88
CA ALA A 53 21.56 29.53 -7.24
C ALA A 53 22.71 29.88 -6.26
N GLY A 54 23.64 28.95 -6.01
CA GLY A 54 24.80 29.17 -5.14
C GLY A 54 24.41 29.54 -3.71
N GLU A 55 24.99 30.61 -3.17
CA GLU A 55 24.72 31.08 -1.80
C GLU A 55 23.25 31.40 -1.55
N ALA A 56 22.55 31.95 -2.56
CA ALA A 56 21.12 32.28 -2.44
C ALA A 56 20.22 31.04 -2.34
N GLY A 57 20.71 29.87 -2.78
CA GLY A 57 19.96 28.61 -2.78
C GLY A 57 20.11 27.77 -1.51
N LYS A 58 20.99 28.14 -0.56
CA LYS A 58 21.29 27.31 0.61
C LYS A 58 20.07 26.93 1.45
N GLY A 59 19.16 27.87 1.69
CA GLY A 59 17.92 27.59 2.43
C GLY A 59 17.00 26.62 1.68
N PHE A 60 16.87 26.78 0.37
CA PHE A 60 16.09 25.88 -0.49
C PHE A 60 16.69 24.47 -0.57
N ALA A 61 18.02 24.36 -0.55
CA ALA A 61 18.70 23.06 -0.54
C ALA A 61 18.36 22.23 0.71
N VAL A 62 18.27 22.87 1.88
CA VAL A 62 17.89 22.19 3.14
C VAL A 62 16.46 21.66 3.05
N VAL A 63 15.52 22.49 2.60
CA VAL A 63 14.11 22.09 2.43
C VAL A 63 13.98 20.97 1.40
N ALA A 64 14.66 21.06 0.26
CA ALA A 64 14.65 20.03 -0.77
C ALA A 64 15.20 18.70 -0.24
N GLY A 65 16.25 18.73 0.59
CA GLY A 65 16.79 17.55 1.27
C GLY A 65 15.78 16.89 2.20
N GLU A 66 15.05 17.67 2.99
CA GLU A 66 14.04 17.15 3.91
C GLU A 66 12.84 16.54 3.17
N VAL A 67 12.36 17.20 2.11
CA VAL A 67 11.30 16.66 1.25
C VAL A 67 11.73 15.34 0.62
N LYS A 68 12.98 15.25 0.15
CA LYS A 68 13.55 14.01 -0.39
C LYS A 68 13.55 12.90 0.67
N ASN A 69 13.98 13.19 1.88
CA ASN A 69 13.98 12.24 2.99
C ASN A 69 12.56 11.73 3.32
N LEU A 70 11.60 12.64 3.49
CA LEU A 70 10.21 12.30 3.77
C LEU A 70 9.58 11.45 2.65
N SER A 71 9.87 11.78 1.39
CA SER A 71 9.39 11.01 0.24
C SER A 71 9.98 9.59 0.22
N GLY A 72 11.26 9.42 0.58
CA GLY A 72 11.89 8.12 0.72
C GLY A 72 11.30 7.27 1.86
N GLN A 73 11.03 7.89 3.01
CA GLN A 73 10.34 7.23 4.12
C GLN A 73 8.93 6.80 3.75
N THR A 74 8.20 7.65 3.01
CA THR A 74 6.86 7.35 2.50
C THR A 74 6.90 6.12 1.57
N ALA A 75 7.84 6.08 0.61
CA ALA A 75 8.00 4.95 -0.30
C ALA A 75 8.31 3.63 0.44
N LYS A 76 9.15 3.71 1.49
CA LYS A 76 9.46 2.55 2.34
C LYS A 76 8.21 2.05 3.08
N ALA A 77 7.45 2.96 3.69
CA ALA A 77 6.23 2.60 4.41
C ALA A 77 5.19 1.95 3.47
N THR A 78 5.02 2.46 2.25
CA THR A 78 4.13 1.84 1.26
C THR A 78 4.58 0.46 0.80
N ALA A 79 5.89 0.21 0.75
CA ALA A 79 6.43 -1.12 0.43
C ALA A 79 6.18 -2.12 1.57
N GLU A 80 6.32 -1.68 2.82
CA GLU A 80 5.98 -2.48 4.01
C GLU A 80 4.49 -2.82 4.03
N ILE A 81 3.61 -1.86 3.72
CA ILE A 81 2.16 -2.10 3.54
C ILE A 81 1.93 -3.19 2.47
N GLY A 82 2.58 -3.10 1.32
CA GLY A 82 2.46 -4.11 0.26
C GLY A 82 2.83 -5.52 0.73
N THR A 83 3.88 -5.63 1.55
CA THR A 83 4.32 -6.91 2.14
C THR A 83 3.28 -7.47 3.11
N VAL A 84 2.70 -6.62 3.97
CA VAL A 84 1.64 -7.01 4.91
C VAL A 84 0.39 -7.46 4.15
N LEU A 85 -0.03 -6.73 3.13
CA LEU A 85 -1.20 -7.07 2.32
C LEU A 85 -1.01 -8.42 1.61
N ALA A 86 0.17 -8.70 1.04
CA ALA A 86 0.45 -10.00 0.42
C ALA A 86 0.30 -11.17 1.42
N SER A 87 0.78 -10.98 2.65
CA SER A 87 0.61 -11.96 3.74
C SER A 87 -0.86 -12.15 4.11
N LEU A 88 -1.64 -11.06 4.17
CA LEU A 88 -3.09 -11.12 4.45
C LEU A 88 -3.86 -11.80 3.32
N THR A 89 -3.55 -11.51 2.06
CA THR A 89 -4.15 -12.19 0.90
C THR A 89 -3.88 -13.69 0.97
N GLN A 90 -2.63 -14.10 1.20
CA GLN A 90 -2.27 -15.51 1.33
C GLN A 90 -3.05 -16.22 2.45
N ARG A 91 -3.17 -15.58 3.62
CA ARG A 91 -3.93 -16.13 4.76
C ARG A 91 -5.42 -16.24 4.43
N THR A 92 -5.98 -15.24 3.75
CA THR A 92 -7.40 -15.23 3.34
C THR A 92 -7.67 -16.35 2.35
N ASP A 93 -6.80 -16.55 1.35
CA ASP A 93 -6.92 -17.63 0.37
C ASP A 93 -6.82 -19.03 1.03
N GLN A 94 -5.95 -19.18 2.03
CA GLN A 94 -5.86 -20.41 2.82
C GLN A 94 -7.16 -20.68 3.59
N LEU A 95 -7.78 -19.65 4.19
CA LEU A 95 -9.04 -19.79 4.91
C LEU A 95 -10.19 -20.18 3.96
N ILE A 96 -10.28 -19.55 2.79
CA ILE A 96 -11.27 -19.92 1.77
C ILE A 96 -11.12 -21.38 1.36
N ALA A 97 -9.88 -21.84 1.10
CA ALA A 97 -9.60 -23.23 0.75
C ALA A 97 -9.98 -24.23 1.86
N LEU A 98 -9.85 -23.85 3.14
CA LEU A 98 -10.29 -24.67 4.27
C LEU A 98 -11.82 -24.76 4.34
N VAL A 99 -12.52 -23.65 4.10
CA VAL A 99 -13.99 -23.62 4.04
C VAL A 99 -14.53 -24.45 2.88
N ASP A 100 -13.89 -24.38 1.71
CA ASP A 100 -14.25 -25.19 0.54
C ASP A 100 -14.09 -26.70 0.83
N LYS A 101 -13.00 -27.09 1.49
CA LYS A 101 -12.82 -28.48 1.93
C LYS A 101 -13.91 -28.91 2.90
N ALA A 102 -14.24 -28.07 3.89
CA ALA A 102 -15.27 -28.39 4.88
C ALA A 102 -16.70 -28.46 4.30
N THR A 103 -16.95 -27.76 3.19
CA THR A 103 -18.25 -27.78 2.50
C THR A 103 -18.40 -29.00 1.58
N ASN A 104 -17.29 -29.52 1.05
CA ASN A 104 -17.24 -30.68 0.16
C ASN A 104 -16.98 -32.02 0.88
N SER A 105 -16.75 -32.00 2.20
CA SER A 105 -16.56 -33.18 3.06
C SER A 105 -17.87 -33.59 3.70
#